data_AF-A0A5E4GC83-F1
#
_entry.id   AF-A0A5E4GC83-F1
#
_cell.length_a   1.000
_cell.length_b   1.000
_cell.length_c   1.000
_cell.angle_alpha   90.00
_cell.angle_beta   90.00
_cell.angle_gamma   90.00
#
_symmetry.space_group_name_H-M   'P 1'
#
loop_
_entity.id
_entity.type
_entity.pdbx_description
1 polymer ?
#
loop_
_entity_poly.entity_id
_entity_poly.type
_entity_poly.pdbx_seq_one_letter_code
_entity_poly.pdbx_strand_id
1 'polypeptide(L)' 'DADAAYEAITSYEFVFILHLMKGLMEITNDLCQALQCQSQDIINAMNLVSSTKALIQELRDDGWDSLLTKVNSFCE' A
#
# COMPACT_ATOMS: atom_id res chain seq x y z
N ASP A 1 -17.40 7.73 -22.70
CA ASP A 1 -17.05 6.64 -23.61
C ASP A 1 -16.48 5.51 -22.77
N ALA A 2 -17.08 4.31 -22.82
CA ALA A 2 -16.72 3.22 -21.93
C ALA A 2 -15.36 2.61 -22.29
N ASP A 3 -15.03 2.57 -23.59
CA ASP A 3 -13.76 2.03 -24.09
C ASP A 3 -12.60 2.91 -23.66
N ALA A 4 -12.73 4.23 -23.79
CA ALA A 4 -11.70 5.17 -23.34
C ALA A 4 -11.45 5.09 -21.82
N ALA A 5 -12.49 4.83 -21.02
CA ALA A 5 -12.35 4.64 -19.58
C ALA A 5 -11.68 3.30 -19.26
N TYR A 6 -12.03 2.23 -19.99
CA TYR A 6 -11.40 0.92 -19.86
C TYR A 6 -9.89 1.00 -20.14
N GLU A 7 -9.50 1.56 -21.28
CA GLU A 7 -8.08 1.74 -21.65
C GLU A 7 -7.30 2.55 -20.60
N ALA A 8 -7.92 3.56 -19.99
CA ALA A 8 -7.30 4.35 -18.94
C ALA A 8 -7.06 3.53 -17.66
N ILE A 9 -8.04 2.74 -17.20
CA ILE A 9 -7.93 1.95 -15.96
C ILE A 9 -7.11 0.67 -16.14
N THR A 10 -6.92 0.19 -17.36
CA THR A 10 -6.02 -0.94 -17.67
C THR A 10 -4.63 -0.49 -18.08
N SER A 11 -4.39 0.83 -18.20
CA SER A 11 -3.06 1.36 -18.47
C SER A 11 -2.06 0.92 -17.40
N TYR A 12 -0.84 0.62 -17.83
CA TYR A 12 0.22 0.16 -16.93
C TYR A 12 0.46 1.14 -15.77
N GLU A 13 0.44 2.45 -16.05
CA GLU A 13 0.60 3.50 -15.03
C GLU A 13 -0.52 3.45 -13.98
N PHE A 14 -1.78 3.32 -14.40
CA PHE A 14 -2.89 3.21 -13.47
C PHE A 14 -2.78 1.95 -12.61
N VAL A 15 -2.52 0.79 -13.23
CA VAL A 15 -2.38 -0.49 -12.52
C VAL A 15 -1.21 -0.43 -11.53
N PHE A 16 -0.09 0.18 -11.90
CA PHE A 16 1.04 0.40 -11.01
C PHE A 16 0.68 1.25 -9.80
N ILE A 17 0.04 2.41 -10.01
CA ILE A 17 -0.41 3.28 -8.92
C ILE A 17 -1.42 2.54 -8.04
N LEU A 18 -2.35 1.79 -8.62
CA LEU A 18 -3.36 1.03 -7.91
C LEU A 18 -2.71 0.00 -6.96
N HIS A 19 -1.76 -0.80 -7.45
CA HIS A 19 -1.07 -1.78 -6.62
C HIS A 19 -0.19 -1.15 -5.53
N LEU A 20 0.47 -0.03 -5.83
CA LEU A 20 1.25 0.72 -4.84
C LEU A 20 0.33 1.28 -3.73
N MET A 21 -0.76 1.94 -4.13
CA MET A 21 -1.74 2.49 -3.19
C MET A 21 -2.36 1.39 -2.33
N LYS A 22 -2.67 0.23 -2.91
CA LYS A 22 -3.19 -0.92 -2.17
C LYS A 22 -2.23 -1.33 -1.04
N GLY A 23 -0.94 -1.52 -1.31
CA GLY A 23 0.03 -1.90 -0.28
C GLY A 23 0.18 -0.86 0.83
N LEU A 24 0.21 0.44 0.48
CA LEU A 24 0.25 1.53 1.46
C LEU A 24 -1.03 1.61 2.29
N MET A 25 -2.20 1.41 1.67
CA MET A 25 -3.48 1.39 2.37
C MET A 25 -3.57 0.21 3.34
N GLU A 26 -3.08 -0.98 2.97
CA GLU A 26 -3.04 -2.14 3.88
C GLU A 26 -2.22 -1.82 5.14
N ILE A 27 -1.00 -1.30 4.99
CA ILE A 27 -0.12 -0.94 6.11
C ILE A 27 -0.76 0.14 7.00
N THR A 28 -1.29 1.20 6.40
CA THR A 28 -1.89 2.31 7.16
C THR A 28 -3.22 1.91 7.82
N ASN A 29 -3.98 1.00 7.21
CA ASN A 29 -5.20 0.45 7.80
C ASN A 29 -4.91 -0.40 9.04
N ASP A 30 -3.85 -1.20 9.03
CA ASP A 30 -3.42 -1.97 10.20
C ASP A 30 -3.04 -1.04 11.37
N LEU A 31 -2.31 0.04 11.08
CA LEU A 31 -2.02 1.08 12.07
C LEU A 31 -3.32 1.71 12.62
N CYS A 32 -4.25 2.07 11.73
CA CYS A 32 -5.53 2.67 12.12
C CYS A 32 -6.33 1.75 13.05
N GLN A 33 -6.40 0.46 12.75
CA GLN A 33 -7.08 -0.53 13.60
C GLN A 33 -6.40 -0.66 14.96
N ALA A 34 -5.07 -0.74 14.98
CA ALA A 34 -4.31 -0.84 16.23
C ALA A 34 -4.49 0.40 17.11
N LEU A 35 -4.44 1.60 16.54
CA LEU A 35 -4.63 2.86 17.27
C LEU A 35 -6.07 3.08 17.76
N GLN A 36 -7.07 2.50 17.07
CA GLN A 36 -8.47 2.55 17.52
C GLN A 36 -8.73 1.63 18.71
N CYS A 37 -7.80 0.75 19.08
CA CYS A 37 -7.92 -0.06 20.29
C CYS A 37 -7.85 0.83 21.54
N GLN A 38 -8.91 0.80 22.36
CA GLN A 38 -9.16 1.75 23.46
C GLN A 38 -8.09 1.75 24.57
N SER A 39 -7.19 0.75 24.61
CA SER A 39 -6.21 0.54 25.68
C SER A 39 -4.76 0.91 25.30
N GLN A 40 -4.52 1.68 24.24
CA GLN A 40 -3.15 2.04 23.86
C GLN A 40 -2.60 3.20 24.68
N ASP A 41 -1.56 2.96 25.48
CA ASP A 41 -0.75 4.04 26.04
C ASP A 41 0.14 4.70 24.98
N ILE A 42 0.68 5.86 25.32
CA ILE A 42 1.50 6.67 24.41
C ILE A 42 2.76 5.95 23.92
N ILE A 43 3.37 5.10 24.74
CA ILE A 43 4.59 4.37 24.37
C ILE A 43 4.24 3.34 23.30
N ASN A 44 3.16 2.60 23.51
CA ASN A 44 2.70 1.62 22.55
C ASN A 44 2.23 2.27 21.23
N ALA A 45 1.55 3.41 21.29
CA ALA A 45 1.18 4.16 20.08
C ALA A 45 2.43 4.61 19.29
N MET A 46 3.47 5.10 19.97
CA MET A 46 4.73 5.45 19.31
C MET A 46 5.43 4.24 18.68
N ASN A 47 5.39 3.08 19.35
CA ASN A 47 5.94 1.84 18.80
C ASN A 47 5.20 1.43 17.52
N LEU A 48 3.87 1.48 17.50
CA LEU A 48 3.06 1.20 16.30
C LEU A 48 3.42 2.13 15.13
N VAL A 49 3.59 3.42 15.38
CA VAL A 49 4.00 4.39 14.35
C VAL A 49 5.40 4.07 13.84
N SER A 50 6.33 3.73 14.73
CA SER A 50 7.71 3.35 14.36
C SER A 50 7.74 2.09 13.50
N SER A 51 7.00 1.05 13.89
CA SER A 51 6.86 -0.19 13.11
C SER A 51 6.22 0.06 11.75
N THR A 52 5.17 0.88 11.70
CA THR A 52 4.51 1.26 10.45
C THR A 52 5.46 1.99 9.50
N LYS A 53 6.27 2.91 10.05
CA LYS A 53 7.31 3.62 9.27
C LYS A 53 8.34 2.64 8.70
N ALA A 54 8.74 1.62 9.46
CA ALA A 54 9.68 0.61 9.00
C ALA A 54 9.10 -0.23 7.84
N LEU A 55 7.83 -0.64 7.92
CA LEU A 55 7.15 -1.35 6.84
C LEU A 55 7.04 -0.52 5.56
N ILE A 56 6.72 0.78 5.68
CA ILE A 56 6.68 1.69 4.52
C ILE A 56 8.08 1.87 3.90
N GLN A 57 9.12 1.92 4.74
CA GLN A 57 10.50 2.00 4.29
C GLN A 57 10.91 0.73 3.51
N GLU A 58 10.60 -0.45 4.04
CA GLU A 58 10.87 -1.73 3.37
C GLU A 58 10.14 -1.82 2.03
N LEU A 59 8.87 -1.42 1.97
CA LEU A 59 8.12 -1.35 0.71
C LEU A 59 8.81 -0.44 -0.32
N ARG A 60 9.40 0.67 0.13
CA ARG A 60 10.07 1.64 -0.75
C ARG A 60 11.46 1.19 -1.18
N ASP A 61 12.21 0.54 -0.31
CA ASP A 61 13.62 0.23 -0.57
C ASP A 61 13.74 -1.14 -1.27
N ASP A 62 12.95 -2.13 -0.85
CA ASP A 62 13.06 -3.53 -1.30
C ASP A 62 11.78 -4.06 -1.98
N GLY A 63 10.67 -3.32 -1.92
CA GLY A 63 9.36 -3.78 -2.41
C GLY A 63 9.13 -3.67 -3.93
N TRP A 64 10.03 -3.04 -4.68
CA TRP A 64 9.84 -2.74 -6.10
C TRP A 64 9.68 -3.98 -6.99
N ASP A 65 10.54 -4.98 -6.84
CA ASP A 65 10.51 -6.17 -7.69
C ASP A 65 9.20 -6.97 -7.51
N SER A 66 8.74 -7.08 -6.26
CA SER A 66 7.45 -7.72 -5.93
C SER A 66 6.27 -6.93 -6.49
N LEU A 67 6.31 -5.59 -6.40
CA LEU A 67 5.29 -4.72 -6.99
C LEU A 67 5.24 -4.86 -8.51
N LEU A 68 6.38 -4.75 -9.18
CA LEU A 68 6.47 -4.86 -10.65
C LEU A 68 6.03 -6.24 -11.13
N THR A 69 6.37 -7.31 -10.41
CA THR A 69 5.88 -8.66 -10.72
C THR A 69 4.35 -8.73 -10.71
N LYS A 70 3.69 -8.12 -9.72
CA LYS A 70 2.22 -8.08 -9.63
C LYS A 70 1.59 -7.25 -10.75
N VAL A 71 2.19 -6.10 -11.08
CA VAL A 71 1.72 -5.22 -12.15
C VAL A 71 1.87 -5.90 -13.50
N ASN A 72 3.03 -6.49 -13.80
CA ASN A 72 3.26 -7.23 -15.04
C ASN A 72 2.26 -8.38 -15.19
N SER A 73 2.05 -9.18 -14.14
CA SER A 73 1.08 -10.27 -14.16
C SER A 73 -0.38 -9.81 -14.34
N PHE A 74 -0.71 -8.56 -14.03
CA PHE A 74 -2.06 -8.00 -14.25
C PHE A 74 -2.21 -7.46 -15.68
N CYS A 75 -1.13 -6.90 -16.23
CA CYS A 75 -1.12 -6.30 -17.57
C CYS A 75 -0.86 -7.30 -18.71
N GLU A 76 -0.39 -8.52 -18.39
CA GLU A 76 -0.33 -9.68 -19.29
C GLU A 76 -1.71 -10.31 -19.51
#